data_AF-A0A6M2CYX1-F1
#
_entry.id   AF-A0A6M2CYX1-F1
#
_cell.length_a   1.000
_cell.length_b   1.000
_cell.length_c   1.000
_cell.angle_alpha   90.00
_cell.angle_beta   90.00
_cell.angle_gamma   90.00
#
_symmetry.space_group_name_H-M   'P 1'
#
loop_
_entity.id
_entity.type
_entity.pdbx_description
1 polymer ?
#
loop_
_entity_poly.entity_id
_entity_poly.type
_entity_poly.pdbx_seq_one_letter_code
_entity_poly.pdbx_strand_id
1 'polypeptide(L)'
;VAIALALKMDNIEVVYSDSMAALRAFAKGTVCEQTLKILQGKNITHHLLSWFPTHLGQINDSPPNLNEAAHEAARELSNRASPGMRSTGEGDNREILTTYNELTKHFYLSRRIFPPPHKNLTRPQTLTLRLLQTRMYPTLKMLHIMYPDLYPSNLCPHCGEIASLEHMLWQCTKFAHLSHITSARWEAAIRSSSLADQLWAVHQAREAAEELGISVPTWELPATQ
;
A
#
# COMPACT_ATOMS: atom_id res chain seq x y z
N VAL A 1 -8.44 29.15 8.85
CA VAL A 1 -9.71 29.82 8.50
C VAL A 1 -10.76 29.66 9.59
N ALA A 2 -11.28 28.45 9.90
CA ALA A 2 -12.32 28.28 10.93
C ALA A 2 -11.92 28.83 12.32
N ILE A 3 -10.71 28.51 12.80
CA ILE A 3 -10.16 29.06 14.05
C ILE A 3 -10.18 30.60 14.03
N ALA A 4 -9.82 31.21 12.89
CA ALA A 4 -9.77 32.67 12.76
C ALA A 4 -11.15 33.34 12.86
N LEU A 5 -12.19 32.66 12.36
CA LEU A 5 -13.58 33.12 12.48
C LEU A 5 -14.05 33.02 13.93
N ALA A 6 -13.71 31.94 14.64
CA ALA A 6 -14.02 31.81 16.07
C ALA A 6 -13.34 32.92 16.90
N LEU A 7 -12.07 33.23 16.63
CA LEU A 7 -11.32 34.30 17.29
C LEU A 7 -11.88 35.71 17.01
N LYS A 8 -12.63 35.89 15.92
CA LYS A 8 -13.32 37.15 15.61
C LYS A 8 -14.53 37.40 16.52
N MET A 9 -15.07 36.37 17.16
CA MET A 9 -16.20 36.51 18.09
C MET A 9 -15.70 37.03 19.44
N ASP A 10 -16.37 38.05 20.00
CA ASP A 10 -15.89 38.74 21.21
C ASP A 10 -16.17 37.98 22.52
N ASN A 11 -17.07 36.99 22.50
CA ASN A 11 -17.51 36.25 23.69
C ASN A 11 -16.92 34.84 23.79
N ILE A 12 -15.86 34.52 23.03
CA ILE A 12 -15.24 33.20 23.06
C ILE A 12 -13.92 33.29 23.79
N GLU A 13 -13.75 32.58 24.90
CA GLU A 13 -12.46 32.53 25.61
C GLU A 13 -11.62 31.34 25.17
N VAL A 14 -12.24 30.21 24.86
CA VAL A 14 -11.56 28.96 24.49
C VAL A 14 -12.05 28.46 23.14
N VAL A 15 -11.12 28.20 22.22
CA VAL A 15 -11.39 27.57 20.93
C VAL A 15 -10.75 26.19 20.92
N TYR A 16 -11.59 25.17 20.73
CA TYR A 16 -11.17 23.80 20.55
C TYR A 16 -10.98 23.49 19.06
N SER A 17 -9.91 22.77 18.72
CA SER A 17 -9.67 22.30 17.34
C SER A 17 -9.05 20.91 17.34
N ASP A 18 -9.47 20.07 16.41
CA ASP A 18 -8.84 18.79 16.13
C ASP A 18 -7.58 18.87 15.27
N SER A 19 -7.38 19.99 14.57
CA SER A 19 -6.21 20.18 13.73
C SER A 19 -5.02 20.65 14.54
N MET A 20 -4.23 19.71 15.07
CA MET A 20 -2.97 20.02 15.76
C MET A 20 -2.01 20.83 14.87
N ALA A 21 -2.04 20.60 13.57
CA ALA A 21 -1.26 21.39 12.60
C ALA A 21 -1.70 22.86 12.58
N ALA A 22 -3.01 23.13 12.58
CA ALA A 22 -3.54 24.49 12.63
C ALA A 22 -3.16 25.18 13.95
N LEU A 23 -3.31 24.51 15.10
CA LEU A 23 -2.93 25.05 16.40
C LEU A 23 -1.45 25.44 16.45
N ARG A 24 -0.56 24.57 15.94
CA ARG A 24 0.88 24.86 15.84
C ARG A 24 1.17 26.06 14.94
N ALA A 25 0.44 26.21 13.82
CA ALA A 25 0.59 27.34 12.93
C ALA A 25 0.18 28.66 13.60
N PHE A 26 -0.91 28.67 14.37
CA PHE A 26 -1.29 29.84 15.18
C PHE A 26 -0.29 30.15 16.28
N ALA A 27 0.18 29.13 17.02
CA ALA A 27 1.18 29.30 18.08
C ALA A 27 2.52 29.86 17.55
N LYS A 28 2.90 29.50 16.31
CA LYS A 28 4.11 30.01 15.64
C LYS A 28 3.90 31.33 14.90
N GLY A 29 2.66 31.81 14.77
CA GLY A 29 2.32 32.99 13.97
C GLY A 29 2.41 32.78 12.45
N THR A 30 2.49 31.54 11.97
CA THR A 30 2.68 31.18 10.55
C THR A 30 1.36 30.80 9.87
N VAL A 31 0.36 31.67 9.96
CA VAL A 31 -0.97 31.44 9.37
C VAL A 31 -1.04 31.91 7.91
N CYS A 32 -1.95 31.32 7.12
CA CYS A 32 -2.11 31.69 5.70
C CYS A 32 -2.69 33.11 5.52
N GLU A 33 -2.47 33.71 4.35
CA GLU A 33 -2.91 35.07 4.02
C GLU A 33 -4.42 35.28 4.22
N GLN A 34 -5.26 34.30 3.83
CA GLN A 34 -6.71 34.39 4.04
C GLN A 34 -7.07 34.45 5.52
N THR A 35 -6.34 33.72 6.37
CA THR A 35 -6.54 33.73 7.83
C THR A 35 -6.13 35.09 8.41
N LEU A 36 -5.03 35.67 7.96
CA LEU A 36 -4.61 37.02 8.35
C LEU A 36 -5.64 38.09 7.94
N LYS A 37 -6.15 38.00 6.71
CA LYS A 37 -7.22 38.88 6.20
C LYS A 37 -8.49 38.80 7.02
N ILE A 38 -8.83 37.62 7.55
CA ILE A 38 -9.98 37.46 8.44
C ILE A 38 -9.71 38.10 9.80
N LEU A 39 -8.51 37.93 10.37
CA LEU A 39 -8.19 38.48 11.69
C LEU A 39 -8.12 40.01 11.68
N GLN A 40 -7.74 40.65 10.57
CA GLN A 40 -7.69 42.11 10.40
C GLN A 40 -6.93 42.84 11.53
N GLY A 41 -5.89 42.21 12.08
CA GLY A 41 -5.12 42.80 13.20
C GLY A 41 -5.84 42.80 14.55
N LYS A 42 -6.95 42.07 14.72
CA LYS A 42 -7.60 41.87 16.03
C LYS A 42 -6.60 41.27 17.01
N ASN A 43 -6.55 41.83 18.22
CA ASN A 43 -5.77 41.22 19.30
C ASN A 43 -6.47 39.94 19.76
N ILE A 44 -5.78 38.81 19.58
CA ILE A 44 -6.29 37.47 19.90
C ILE A 44 -5.63 36.85 21.14
N THR A 45 -4.82 37.60 21.89
CA THR A 45 -4.08 37.08 23.05
C THR A 45 -4.96 36.62 24.21
N HIS A 46 -6.22 37.05 24.24
CA HIS A 46 -7.18 36.67 25.28
C HIS A 46 -7.81 35.29 25.04
N HIS A 47 -7.58 34.68 23.86
CA HIS A 47 -8.16 33.38 23.52
C HIS A 47 -7.19 32.23 23.81
N LEU A 48 -7.69 31.19 24.46
CA LEU A 48 -7.01 29.91 24.62
C LEU A 48 -7.33 28.99 23.44
N LEU A 49 -6.30 28.52 22.75
CA LEU A 49 -6.45 27.50 21.71
C LEU A 49 -6.08 26.13 22.26
N SER A 50 -7.04 25.20 22.33
CA SER A 50 -6.81 23.84 22.85
C SER A 50 -7.04 22.78 21.79
N TRP A 51 -6.20 21.75 21.81
CA TRP A 51 -6.42 20.58 20.98
C TRP A 51 -7.51 19.69 21.57
N PHE A 52 -8.38 19.17 20.70
CA PHE A 52 -9.41 18.20 21.08
C PHE A 52 -9.53 17.13 20.00
N PRO A 53 -9.49 15.82 20.32
CA PRO A 53 -9.46 14.79 19.29
C PRO A 53 -10.77 14.70 18.49
N THR A 54 -10.68 14.35 17.21
CA THR A 54 -11.84 13.96 16.40
C THR A 54 -12.21 12.49 16.68
N HIS A 55 -13.49 12.14 16.54
CA HIS A 55 -14.00 10.75 16.54
C HIS A 55 -13.81 9.98 17.86
N LEU A 56 -13.89 10.66 19.00
CA LEU A 56 -13.95 9.98 20.29
C LEU A 56 -15.31 9.31 20.54
N GLY A 57 -16.34 9.65 19.76
CA GLY A 57 -17.71 9.20 19.98
C GLY A 57 -18.26 9.65 21.33
N GLN A 58 -19.36 9.02 21.75
CA GLN A 58 -19.91 9.24 23.09
C GLN A 58 -19.22 8.30 24.08
N ILE A 59 -18.33 8.86 24.89
CA ILE A 59 -17.70 8.16 26.00
C ILE A 59 -18.67 8.21 27.20
N ASN A 60 -19.01 7.07 27.78
CA ASN A 60 -19.85 7.00 28.98
C ASN A 60 -19.22 7.86 30.09
N ASP A 61 -20.04 8.67 30.78
CA ASP A 61 -19.63 9.60 31.84
C ASP A 61 -18.71 10.76 31.42
N SER A 62 -18.49 10.98 30.13
CA SER A 62 -17.78 12.15 29.59
C SER A 62 -18.76 13.20 29.07
N PRO A 63 -18.44 14.51 29.18
CA PRO A 63 -19.18 15.54 28.44
C PRO A 63 -19.20 15.22 26.93
N PRO A 64 -20.29 15.61 26.23
CA PRO A 64 -20.46 15.31 24.81
C PRO A 64 -19.35 15.95 23.97
N ASN A 65 -18.85 15.20 22.98
CA ASN A 65 -17.83 15.69 22.06
C ASN A 65 -18.42 16.72 21.08
N LEU A 66 -18.44 17.99 21.48
CA LEU A 66 -18.95 19.08 20.63
C LEU A 66 -18.10 19.34 19.38
N ASN A 67 -16.89 18.75 19.30
CA ASN A 67 -16.06 18.83 18.10
C ASN A 67 -16.62 17.97 16.95
N GLU A 68 -17.32 16.86 17.25
CA GLU A 68 -18.05 16.09 16.23
C GLU A 68 -19.23 16.89 15.68
N ALA A 69 -20.00 17.56 16.54
CA ALA A 69 -21.08 18.45 16.11
C ALA A 69 -20.56 19.63 15.26
N ALA A 70 -19.41 20.21 15.63
CA ALA A 70 -18.76 21.25 14.83
C ALA A 70 -18.27 20.72 13.47
N HIS A 71 -17.73 19.49 13.44
CA HIS A 71 -17.34 18.80 12.22
C HIS A 71 -18.55 18.56 11.30
N GLU A 72 -19.65 18.03 11.84
CA GLU A 72 -20.90 17.80 11.11
C GLU A 72 -21.47 19.09 10.54
N ALA A 73 -21.60 20.15 11.35
CA ALA A 73 -22.08 21.45 10.89
C ALA A 73 -21.18 22.05 9.78
N ALA A 74 -19.86 21.88 9.89
CA ALA A 74 -18.93 22.32 8.85
C ALA A 74 -19.08 21.50 7.55
N ARG A 75 -19.35 20.19 7.63
CA ARG A 75 -19.64 19.35 6.46
C ARG A 75 -20.94 19.75 5.78
N GLU A 76 -22.00 20.01 6.55
CA GLU A 76 -23.28 20.48 6.01
C GLU A 76 -23.11 21.79 5.24
N LEU A 77 -22.36 22.75 5.78
CA LEU A 77 -22.05 24.02 5.11
C LEU A 77 -21.13 23.87 3.88
N SER A 78 -20.30 22.83 3.85
CA SER A 78 -19.40 22.54 2.72
C SER A 78 -20.08 21.78 1.58
N ASN A 79 -21.20 21.10 1.86
CA ASN A 79 -22.01 20.40 0.86
C ASN A 79 -22.77 21.40 -0.01
N ARG A 80 -22.08 21.98 -1.01
CA ARG A 80 -22.66 22.75 -2.12
C ARG A 80 -23.42 21.86 -3.12
N ALA A 81 -24.14 20.84 -2.67
CA ALA A 81 -25.11 20.19 -3.51
C ALA A 81 -26.34 21.11 -3.58
N SER A 82 -26.47 21.84 -4.69
CA SER A 82 -27.68 22.59 -4.99
C SER A 82 -28.89 21.66 -4.79
N PRO A 83 -29.91 22.02 -3.98
CA PRO A 83 -31.11 21.22 -3.81
C PRO A 83 -31.92 21.29 -5.11
N GLY A 84 -31.53 20.48 -6.09
CA GLY A 84 -32.04 20.53 -7.45
C GLY A 84 -31.31 19.59 -8.41
N MET A 85 -30.06 19.21 -8.11
CA MET A 85 -29.36 18.17 -8.88
C MET A 85 -29.58 16.79 -8.24
N ARG A 86 -30.84 16.44 -7.96
CA ARG A 86 -31.17 15.01 -7.95
C ARG A 86 -31.03 14.60 -9.40
N SER A 87 -29.98 13.85 -9.73
CA SER A 87 -29.83 13.24 -11.04
C SER A 87 -31.09 12.44 -11.35
N THR A 88 -32.04 13.05 -12.05
CA THR A 88 -33.13 12.36 -12.76
C THR A 88 -32.58 11.77 -14.04
N GLY A 89 -31.45 11.07 -13.91
CA GLY A 89 -30.94 10.17 -14.90
C GLY A 89 -31.05 8.79 -14.30
N GLU A 90 -31.99 8.00 -14.80
CA GLU A 90 -31.87 6.54 -14.83
C GLU A 90 -30.69 6.16 -15.74
N GLY A 91 -29.52 6.70 -15.43
CA GLY A 91 -28.24 6.30 -15.97
C GLY A 91 -27.67 5.32 -14.96
N ASP A 92 -27.49 4.09 -15.41
CA ASP A 92 -26.91 2.96 -14.71
C ASP A 92 -25.80 3.39 -13.72
N ASN A 93 -26.14 3.58 -12.44
CA ASN A 93 -25.21 3.97 -11.36
C ASN A 93 -24.24 2.81 -11.00
N ARG A 94 -23.95 1.90 -11.93
CA ARG A 94 -23.13 0.71 -11.70
C ARG A 94 -21.63 1.00 -11.70
N GLU A 95 -21.20 2.19 -12.11
CA GLU A 95 -19.78 2.54 -12.26
C GLU A 95 -19.25 3.54 -11.22
N ILE A 96 -20.11 4.11 -10.36
CA ILE A 96 -19.66 5.06 -9.34
C ILE A 96 -19.30 4.30 -8.07
N LEU A 97 -18.02 4.28 -7.72
CA LEU A 97 -17.53 3.76 -6.44
C LEU A 97 -18.02 4.69 -5.32
N THR A 98 -19.05 4.29 -4.58
CA THR A 98 -19.73 5.16 -3.60
C THR A 98 -19.36 4.82 -2.16
N THR A 99 -18.99 3.57 -1.89
CA THR A 99 -18.61 3.15 -0.54
C THR A 99 -17.11 3.25 -0.29
N TYR A 100 -16.71 3.46 0.96
CA TYR A 100 -15.29 3.44 1.36
C TYR A 100 -14.59 2.13 0.95
N ASN A 101 -15.30 1.00 1.06
CA ASN A 101 -14.79 -0.32 0.66
C ASN A 101 -14.53 -0.38 -0.85
N GLU A 102 -15.47 0.07 -1.68
CA GLU A 102 -15.32 0.10 -3.14
C GLU A 102 -14.15 0.98 -3.58
N LEU A 103 -14.04 2.19 -3.02
CA LEU A 103 -12.93 3.12 -3.29
C LEU A 103 -11.58 2.50 -2.91
N THR A 104 -11.45 2.01 -1.68
CA THR A 104 -10.19 1.41 -1.22
C THR A 104 -9.83 0.16 -2.01
N LYS A 105 -10.81 -0.71 -2.31
CA LYS A 105 -10.60 -1.91 -3.12
C LYS A 105 -10.22 -1.57 -4.56
N HIS A 106 -10.80 -0.54 -5.16
CA HIS A 106 -10.41 -0.07 -6.49
C HIS A 106 -8.94 0.40 -6.51
N PHE A 107 -8.54 1.27 -5.58
CA PHE A 107 -7.15 1.73 -5.49
C PHE A 107 -6.17 0.61 -5.09
N TYR A 108 -6.62 -0.35 -4.30
CA TYR A 108 -5.82 -1.52 -3.94
C TYR A 108 -5.60 -2.45 -5.14
N LEU A 109 -6.66 -2.82 -5.85
CA LEU A 109 -6.60 -3.72 -7.00
C LEU A 109 -5.93 -3.08 -8.22
N SER A 110 -6.11 -1.79 -8.46
CA SER A 110 -5.43 -1.06 -9.54
C SER A 110 -3.92 -0.98 -9.35
N ARG A 111 -3.43 -0.97 -8.10
CA ARG A 111 -1.99 -1.04 -7.79
C ARG A 111 -1.42 -2.45 -7.87
N ARG A 112 -2.25 -3.47 -8.09
CA ARG A 112 -1.79 -4.86 -8.14
C ARG A 112 -1.11 -5.14 -9.47
N ILE A 113 0.22 -5.18 -9.42
CA ILE A 113 1.07 -5.50 -10.57
C ILE A 113 1.12 -7.01 -10.84
N PHE A 114 1.16 -7.82 -9.77
CA PHE A 114 1.27 -9.27 -9.85
C PHE A 114 -0.08 -9.95 -9.57
N PRO A 115 -0.56 -10.82 -10.48
CA PRO A 115 -1.83 -11.49 -10.30
C PRO A 115 -1.76 -12.51 -9.15
N PRO A 116 -2.92 -12.89 -8.60
CA PRO A 116 -2.98 -13.99 -7.65
C PRO A 116 -2.64 -15.33 -8.34
N PRO A 117 -2.19 -16.32 -7.57
CA PRO A 117 -2.04 -17.69 -8.02
C PRO A 117 -3.34 -18.21 -8.63
N HIS A 118 -3.23 -18.89 -9.76
CA HIS A 118 -4.35 -19.54 -10.41
C HIS A 118 -4.89 -20.65 -9.49
N LYS A 119 -6.21 -20.81 -9.45
CA LYS A 119 -6.93 -21.77 -8.58
C LYS A 119 -6.50 -23.24 -8.73
N ASN A 120 -5.87 -23.59 -9.85
CA ASN A 120 -5.39 -24.95 -10.14
C ASN A 120 -3.90 -25.16 -9.80
N LEU A 121 -3.22 -24.15 -9.25
CA LEU A 121 -1.87 -24.34 -8.73
C LEU A 121 -1.95 -25.06 -7.39
N THR A 122 -1.04 -26.02 -7.18
CA THR A 122 -0.87 -26.63 -5.86
C THR A 122 -0.37 -25.59 -4.85
N ARG A 123 -0.48 -25.91 -3.56
CA ARG A 123 0.02 -25.02 -2.50
C ARG A 123 1.53 -24.72 -2.65
N PRO A 124 2.42 -25.70 -2.92
CA PRO A 124 3.83 -25.40 -3.19
C PRO A 124 4.02 -24.50 -4.41
N GLN A 125 3.33 -24.76 -5.52
CA GLN A 125 3.44 -23.94 -6.74
C GLN A 125 2.99 -22.49 -6.49
N THR A 126 1.91 -22.32 -5.74
CA THR A 126 1.38 -21.02 -5.30
C THR A 126 2.42 -20.25 -4.48
N LEU A 127 3.08 -20.91 -3.53
CA LEU A 127 4.15 -20.31 -2.73
C LEU A 127 5.36 -19.94 -3.59
N THR A 128 5.82 -20.84 -4.45
CA THR A 128 6.90 -20.57 -5.40
C THR A 128 6.59 -19.35 -6.26
N LEU A 129 5.40 -19.28 -6.85
CA LEU A 129 4.98 -18.12 -7.65
C LEU A 129 5.04 -16.82 -6.83
N ARG A 130 4.60 -16.84 -5.56
CA ARG A 130 4.68 -15.65 -4.69
C ARG A 130 6.12 -15.23 -4.42
N LEU A 131 7.00 -16.19 -4.11
CA LEU A 131 8.42 -15.91 -3.90
C LEU A 131 9.08 -15.34 -5.17
N LEU A 132 8.72 -15.83 -6.36
CA LEU A 132 9.21 -15.28 -7.62
C LEU A 132 8.71 -13.85 -7.85
N GLN A 133 7.42 -13.59 -7.61
CA GLN A 133 6.82 -12.25 -7.74
C GLN A 133 7.44 -11.22 -6.78
N THR A 134 7.84 -11.64 -5.57
CA THR A 134 8.50 -10.76 -4.59
C THR A 134 10.03 -10.78 -4.68
N ARG A 135 10.62 -11.52 -5.62
CA ARG A 135 12.07 -11.74 -5.76
C ARG A 135 12.72 -12.28 -4.48
N MET A 136 12.00 -13.11 -3.74
CA MET A 136 12.45 -13.80 -2.53
C MET A 136 12.69 -15.30 -2.75
N TYR A 137 12.70 -15.75 -4.01
CA TYR A 137 13.00 -17.13 -4.32
C TYR A 137 14.47 -17.46 -3.94
N PRO A 138 14.75 -18.62 -3.30
CA PRO A 138 16.10 -18.94 -2.86
C PRO A 138 17.12 -18.95 -4.00
N THR A 139 18.29 -18.35 -3.75
CA THR A 139 19.43 -18.30 -4.69
C THR A 139 20.71 -18.51 -3.90
N LEU A 140 21.80 -18.98 -4.53
CA LEU A 140 23.09 -19.12 -3.84
C LEU A 140 23.59 -17.78 -3.30
N LYS A 141 23.36 -16.67 -4.02
CA LYS A 141 23.65 -15.33 -3.52
C LYS A 141 22.95 -15.04 -2.19
N MET A 142 21.65 -15.33 -2.09
CA MET A 142 20.87 -15.11 -0.88
C MET A 142 21.29 -16.08 0.25
N LEU A 143 21.47 -17.36 -0.09
CA LEU A 143 21.79 -18.40 0.88
C LEU A 143 23.19 -18.24 1.47
N HIS A 144 24.18 -17.83 0.68
CA HIS A 144 25.52 -17.50 1.17
C HIS A 144 25.50 -16.35 2.18
N ILE A 145 24.66 -15.33 1.97
CA ILE A 145 24.52 -14.21 2.91
C ILE A 145 23.86 -14.68 4.22
N MET A 146 22.85 -15.55 4.14
CA MET A 146 22.09 -16.00 5.32
C MET A 146 22.80 -17.10 6.10
N TYR A 147 23.46 -18.02 5.42
CA TYR A 147 24.05 -19.24 5.96
C TYR A 147 25.42 -19.53 5.32
N PRO A 148 26.43 -18.67 5.56
CA PRO A 148 27.74 -18.78 4.91
C PRO A 148 28.45 -20.11 5.23
N ASP A 149 28.22 -20.69 6.41
CA ASP A 149 28.82 -21.98 6.80
C ASP A 149 28.27 -23.16 5.98
N LEU A 150 26.98 -23.11 5.61
CA LEU A 150 26.31 -24.15 4.83
C LEU A 150 26.48 -23.92 3.32
N TYR A 151 26.54 -22.66 2.90
CA TYR A 151 26.70 -22.23 1.52
C TYR A 151 27.95 -21.35 1.42
N PRO A 152 29.16 -21.92 1.32
CA PRO A 152 30.42 -21.17 1.39
C PRO A 152 30.69 -20.30 0.16
N SER A 153 29.96 -20.51 -0.95
CA SER A 153 30.11 -19.74 -2.18
C SER A 153 28.76 -19.23 -2.66
N ASN A 154 28.75 -17.99 -3.16
CA ASN A 154 27.63 -17.39 -3.88
C ASN A 154 27.74 -17.54 -5.41
N LEU A 155 28.77 -18.23 -5.89
CA LEU A 155 29.08 -18.37 -7.30
C LEU A 155 28.35 -19.57 -7.91
N CYS A 156 27.94 -19.41 -9.15
CA CYS A 156 27.39 -20.48 -9.97
C CYS A 156 28.48 -21.52 -10.26
N PRO A 157 28.26 -22.82 -9.95
CA PRO A 157 29.23 -23.88 -10.20
C PRO A 157 29.51 -24.11 -11.70
N HIS A 158 28.64 -23.64 -12.59
CA HIS A 158 28.78 -23.85 -14.03
C HIS A 158 29.66 -22.79 -14.71
N CYS A 159 29.50 -21.51 -14.34
CA CYS A 159 30.19 -20.40 -15.02
C CYS A 159 31.01 -19.50 -14.10
N GLY A 160 30.94 -19.67 -12.78
CA GLY A 160 31.72 -18.90 -11.81
C GLY A 160 31.21 -17.48 -11.51
N GLU A 161 30.10 -17.05 -12.11
CA GLU A 161 29.47 -15.75 -11.84
C GLU A 161 28.56 -15.81 -10.61
N ILE A 162 28.19 -14.66 -10.04
CA ILE A 162 27.27 -14.61 -8.89
C ILE A 162 25.91 -15.19 -9.28
N ALA A 163 25.47 -16.23 -8.58
CA ALA A 163 24.19 -16.89 -8.80
C ALA A 163 23.03 -16.10 -8.16
N SER A 164 22.65 -14.99 -8.81
CA SER A 164 21.41 -14.24 -8.57
C SER A 164 20.21 -14.91 -9.24
N LEU A 165 18.98 -14.44 -8.94
CA LEU A 165 17.77 -14.98 -9.56
C LEU A 165 17.79 -14.82 -11.09
N GLU A 166 18.22 -13.66 -11.60
CA GLU A 166 18.34 -13.46 -13.05
C GLU A 166 19.41 -14.37 -13.67
N HIS A 167 20.51 -14.57 -12.95
CA HIS A 167 21.58 -15.47 -13.35
C HIS A 167 21.09 -16.90 -13.53
N MET A 168 20.40 -17.43 -12.51
CA MET A 168 19.87 -18.78 -12.50
C MET A 168 18.88 -19.02 -13.64
N LEU A 169 18.10 -18.00 -14.01
CA LEU A 169 16.97 -18.18 -14.93
C LEU A 169 17.34 -17.93 -16.40
N TRP A 170 18.12 -16.90 -16.73
CA TRP A 170 18.38 -16.55 -18.14
C TRP A 170 19.72 -15.86 -18.43
N GLN A 171 20.53 -15.50 -17.43
CA GLN A 171 21.83 -14.85 -17.69
C GLN A 171 23.02 -15.81 -17.60
N CYS A 172 22.84 -17.06 -17.16
CA CYS A 172 23.93 -18.03 -17.11
C CYS A 172 24.42 -18.40 -18.51
N THR A 173 25.70 -18.15 -18.78
CA THR A 173 26.35 -18.38 -20.08
C THR A 173 26.43 -19.85 -20.46
N LYS A 174 26.45 -20.76 -19.48
CA LYS A 174 26.46 -22.21 -19.71
C LYS A 174 25.11 -22.76 -20.16
N PHE A 175 24.03 -22.12 -19.72
CA PHE A 175 22.66 -22.44 -20.11
C PHE A 175 22.11 -21.51 -21.21
N ALA A 176 22.98 -20.73 -21.86
CA ALA A 176 22.61 -19.83 -22.95
C ALA A 176 21.94 -20.54 -24.16
N HIS A 177 21.98 -21.87 -24.21
CA HIS A 177 21.26 -22.68 -25.19
C HIS A 177 19.74 -22.82 -24.88
N LEU A 178 19.28 -22.48 -23.67
CA LEU A 178 17.87 -22.32 -23.31
C LEU A 178 17.32 -20.96 -23.78
N SER A 179 17.55 -20.64 -25.06
CA SER A 179 17.25 -19.35 -25.73
C SER A 179 15.79 -18.87 -25.65
N HIS A 180 14.89 -19.68 -25.10
CA HIS A 180 13.48 -19.38 -24.93
C HIS A 180 13.16 -18.58 -23.65
N ILE A 181 14.03 -18.59 -22.64
CA ILE A 181 13.82 -17.83 -21.39
C ILE A 181 14.49 -16.47 -21.55
N THR A 182 13.73 -15.49 -22.05
CA THR A 182 14.18 -14.10 -22.07
C THR A 182 13.65 -13.36 -20.85
N SER A 183 14.34 -12.29 -20.43
CA SER A 183 13.86 -11.40 -19.36
C SER A 183 12.42 -10.89 -19.63
N ALA A 184 12.11 -10.57 -20.90
CA ALA A 184 10.78 -10.15 -21.31
C ALA A 184 9.72 -11.26 -21.16
N ARG A 185 10.03 -12.49 -21.58
CA ARG A 185 9.12 -13.64 -21.42
C ARG A 185 8.90 -13.95 -19.94
N TRP A 186 9.96 -13.87 -19.13
CA TRP A 186 9.88 -14.08 -17.69
C TRP A 186 8.97 -13.07 -17.00
N GLU A 187 9.21 -11.77 -17.22
CA GLU A 187 8.39 -10.69 -16.65
C GLU A 187 6.93 -10.79 -17.09
N ALA A 188 6.68 -11.17 -18.35
CA ALA A 188 5.32 -11.42 -18.84
C ALA A 188 4.67 -12.60 -18.11
N ALA A 189 5.39 -13.70 -17.89
CA ALA A 189 4.85 -14.90 -17.25
C ALA A 189 4.47 -14.66 -15.78
N ILE A 190 5.32 -14.00 -14.99
CA ILE A 190 5.03 -13.73 -13.56
C ILE A 190 3.91 -12.70 -13.35
N ARG A 191 3.60 -11.89 -14.38
CA ARG A 191 2.49 -10.92 -14.43
C ARG A 191 1.22 -11.49 -15.08
N SER A 192 1.27 -12.71 -15.62
CA SER A 192 0.13 -13.35 -16.28
C SER A 192 -0.80 -14.04 -15.28
N SER A 193 -2.10 -13.90 -15.49
CA SER A 193 -3.12 -14.64 -14.71
C SER A 193 -3.37 -16.05 -15.29
N SER A 194 -2.75 -16.39 -16.42
CA SER A 194 -2.90 -17.68 -17.09
C SER A 194 -2.24 -18.80 -16.30
N LEU A 195 -2.93 -19.94 -16.16
CA LEU A 195 -2.37 -21.13 -15.53
C LEU A 195 -1.09 -21.59 -16.23
N ALA A 196 -1.07 -21.58 -17.56
CA ALA A 196 0.07 -22.07 -18.34
C ALA A 196 1.33 -21.23 -18.10
N ASP A 197 1.19 -19.90 -18.07
CA ASP A 197 2.32 -19.00 -17.81
C ASP A 197 2.83 -19.11 -16.38
N GLN A 198 1.92 -19.22 -15.40
CA GLN A 198 2.31 -19.38 -14.00
C GLN A 198 3.00 -20.72 -13.74
N LEU A 199 2.50 -21.81 -14.31
CA LEU A 199 3.15 -23.12 -14.24
C LEU A 199 4.52 -23.10 -14.90
N TRP A 200 4.63 -22.48 -16.07
CA TRP A 200 5.91 -22.32 -16.77
C TRP A 200 6.94 -21.59 -15.89
N ALA A 201 6.57 -20.44 -15.30
CA ALA A 201 7.48 -19.69 -14.44
C ALA A 201 7.92 -20.50 -13.20
N VAL A 202 6.99 -21.21 -12.56
CA VAL A 202 7.29 -22.09 -11.41
C VAL A 202 8.21 -23.24 -11.80
N HIS A 203 7.96 -23.88 -12.95
CA HIS A 203 8.77 -24.97 -13.46
C HIS A 203 10.20 -24.53 -13.74
N GLN A 204 10.38 -23.45 -14.52
CA GLN A 204 11.70 -22.94 -14.86
C GLN A 204 12.53 -22.55 -13.62
N ALA A 205 11.91 -21.91 -12.62
CA ALA A 205 12.61 -21.58 -11.38
C ALA A 205 13.05 -22.82 -10.60
N ARG A 206 12.19 -23.83 -10.57
CA ARG A 206 12.47 -25.09 -9.89
C ARG A 206 13.62 -25.83 -10.55
N GLU A 207 13.58 -26.00 -11.87
CA GLU A 207 14.67 -26.66 -12.62
C GLU A 207 16.00 -25.93 -12.40
N ALA A 208 16.02 -24.60 -12.53
CA ALA A 208 17.23 -23.80 -12.33
C ALA A 208 17.81 -23.93 -10.91
N ALA A 209 16.96 -24.06 -9.89
CA ALA A 209 17.40 -24.27 -8.52
C ALA A 209 17.89 -25.69 -8.26
N GLU A 210 17.23 -26.70 -8.83
CA GLU A 210 17.64 -28.11 -8.74
C GLU A 210 19.01 -28.32 -9.43
N GLU A 211 19.24 -27.71 -10.59
CA GLU A 211 20.55 -27.74 -11.29
C GLU A 211 21.68 -27.16 -10.43
N LEU A 212 21.38 -26.17 -9.60
CA LEU A 212 22.33 -25.53 -8.70
C LEU A 212 22.44 -26.19 -7.33
N GLY A 213 21.76 -27.33 -7.13
CA GLY A 213 21.76 -28.05 -5.86
C GLY A 213 21.09 -27.28 -4.72
N ILE A 214 20.25 -26.30 -5.03
CA ILE A 214 19.48 -25.56 -4.04
C ILE A 214 18.22 -26.36 -3.72
N SER A 215 18.04 -26.73 -2.45
CA SER A 215 16.77 -27.33 -2.03
C SER A 215 15.66 -26.29 -2.16
N VAL A 216 14.87 -26.40 -3.21
CA VAL A 216 13.67 -25.59 -3.38
C VAL A 216 12.71 -25.93 -2.24
N PRO A 217 11.94 -24.97 -1.71
CA PRO A 217 10.95 -25.26 -0.70
C PRO A 217 9.79 -26.08 -1.31
N THR A 218 9.98 -27.38 -1.52
CA THR A 218 8.89 -28.33 -1.66
C THR A 218 8.35 -28.57 -0.25
N TRP A 219 7.47 -27.70 0.22
CA TRP A 219 6.80 -27.86 1.52
C TRP A 219 5.76 -29.01 1.53
N GLU A 220 5.92 -29.99 0.66
CA GLU A 220 5.32 -31.31 0.85
C GLU A 220 6.40 -32.15 1.53
N LEU A 221 6.19 -32.43 2.81
CA LEU A 221 6.85 -33.59 3.41
C LEU A 221 6.54 -34.77 2.47
N PRO A 222 7.54 -35.53 1.98
CA PRO A 222 7.25 -36.77 1.29
C PRO A 222 6.31 -37.56 2.20
N ALA A 223 5.19 -38.04 1.65
CA ALA A 223 4.30 -38.92 2.38
C ALA A 223 5.19 -40.04 2.93
N THR A 224 5.38 -40.03 4.25
CA THR A 224 6.15 -41.05 4.95
C THR A 224 5.53 -42.39 4.57
N GLN A 225 6.29 -43.20 3.83
CA GLN A 225 5.99 -44.61 3.60
C GLN A 225 6.17 -45.39 4.90
#